data_AF-A0A1Y3MKV8-F1
#
_entry.id   AF-A0A1Y3MKV8-F1
#
_cell.length_a   1.000
_cell.length_b   1.000
_cell.length_c   1.000
_cell.angle_alpha   90.00
_cell.angle_beta   90.00
_cell.angle_gamma   90.00
#
_symmetry.space_group_name_H-M   'P 1'
#
loop_
_entity.id
_entity.type
_entity.pdbx_description
1 polymer ?
#
loop_
_entity_poly.entity_id
_entity_poly.type
_entity_poly.pdbx_seq_one_letter_code
_entity_poly.pdbx_strand_id
1 'polypeptide(L)'
;MLYIHRNNCVFDGNDQDLIDLAIKNAKNINCGHSFIIFMKNAFPINVLNAVKSCSEVCRIYCATANPLDVVVAVNSNGNRGIMGVIDGAPTVGVETEKDQENRKKFLQTIGYKR
;
A
#
# COMPACT_ATOMS: atom_id res chain seq x y z
N MET A 1 1.53 10.63 6.73
CA MET A 1 1.56 10.39 5.27
C MET A 1 2.94 10.79 4.78
N LEU A 2 3.61 9.99 3.95
CA LEU A 2 4.97 10.27 3.49
C LEU A 2 5.00 10.60 2.01
N TYR A 3 5.58 11.69 1.55
CA TYR A 3 5.68 12.03 0.13
C TYR A 3 7.01 12.70 -0.23
N ILE A 4 7.52 12.48 -1.45
CA ILE A 4 8.75 13.12 -1.93
C ILE A 4 8.46 14.49 -2.56
N HIS A 5 8.82 15.57 -1.86
CA HIS A 5 8.71 16.95 -2.31
C HIS A 5 10.09 17.58 -2.48
N ARG A 6 10.37 18.21 -3.64
CA ARG A 6 11.65 18.93 -3.90
C ARG A 6 12.91 18.11 -3.52
N ASN A 7 12.93 16.84 -3.92
CA ASN A 7 14.00 15.87 -3.64
C ASN A 7 14.22 15.51 -2.14
N ASN A 8 13.34 15.96 -1.25
CA ASN A 8 13.35 15.56 0.16
C ASN A 8 12.20 14.59 0.46
N CYS A 9 12.49 13.62 1.33
CA CYS A 9 11.49 12.71 1.88
C CYS A 9 10.77 13.41 3.04
N VAL A 10 9.54 13.87 2.82
CA VAL A 10 8.71 14.52 3.83
C VAL A 10 7.86 13.48 4.52
N PHE A 11 7.84 13.47 5.86
CA PHE A 11 7.15 12.48 6.67
C PHE A 11 6.26 13.10 7.75
N ASP A 12 5.23 12.34 8.11
CA ASP A 12 4.35 12.63 9.24
C ASP A 12 3.65 11.33 9.67
N GLY A 13 3.37 11.21 10.97
CA GLY A 13 2.76 10.03 11.60
C GLY A 13 2.78 10.10 13.12
N ASN A 14 2.12 9.14 13.76
CA ASN A 14 2.00 9.05 15.22
C ASN A 14 2.78 7.87 15.83
N ASP A 15 3.58 7.18 15.03
CA ASP A 15 4.35 6.00 15.45
C ASP A 15 5.72 5.99 14.76
N GLN A 16 6.79 6.06 15.55
CA GLN A 16 8.15 6.25 15.03
C GLN A 16 8.62 5.06 14.19
N ASP A 17 8.30 3.83 14.59
CA ASP A 17 8.74 2.63 13.86
C ASP A 17 8.10 2.59 12.47
N LEU A 18 6.81 2.97 12.37
CA LEU A 18 6.11 3.04 11.09
C LEU A 18 6.61 4.19 10.22
N ILE A 19 6.97 5.33 10.83
CA ILE A 19 7.59 6.47 10.13
C ILE A 19 8.94 6.04 9.55
N ASP A 20 9.80 5.40 10.33
CA ASP A 20 11.12 4.98 9.90
C ASP A 20 11.05 3.95 8.77
N LEU A 21 10.10 3.01 8.85
CA LEU A 21 9.79 2.07 7.77
C LEU A 21 9.32 2.81 6.51
N ALA A 22 8.45 3.81 6.64
CA ALA A 22 7.98 4.61 5.51
C ALA A 22 9.16 5.32 4.82
N ILE A 23 9.98 6.04 5.60
CA ILE A 23 11.15 6.79 5.09
C ILE A 23 12.12 5.85 4.38
N LYS A 24 12.46 4.72 5.00
CA LYS A 24 13.37 3.72 4.41
C LYS A 24 12.86 3.23 3.07
N ASN A 25 11.60 2.83 2.99
CA ASN A 25 11.02 2.29 1.76
C ASN A 25 10.88 3.35 0.67
N ALA A 26 10.49 4.59 1.00
CA ALA A 26 10.41 5.64 0.00
C ALA A 26 11.78 6.06 -0.54
N LYS A 27 12.84 6.03 0.29
CA LYS A 27 14.22 6.22 -0.17
C LYS A 27 14.68 5.09 -1.10
N ASN A 28 14.24 3.86 -0.87
CA ASN A 28 14.57 2.73 -1.74
C ASN A 28 13.87 2.85 -3.11
N ILE A 29 12.57 3.18 -3.11
CA ILE A 29 11.79 3.42 -4.33
C ILE A 29 12.35 4.64 -5.08
N ASN A 30 12.56 5.74 -4.36
CA ASN A 30 13.12 7.01 -4.86
C ASN A 30 12.39 7.57 -6.09
N CYS A 31 11.07 7.40 -6.15
CA CYS A 31 10.23 7.96 -7.20
C CYS A 31 9.63 9.29 -6.74
N GLY A 32 9.86 10.34 -7.52
CA GLY A 32 9.25 11.65 -7.28
C GLY A 32 7.72 11.53 -7.21
N HIS A 33 7.12 12.31 -6.33
CA HIS A 33 5.67 12.37 -6.13
C HIS A 33 4.98 11.02 -5.78
N SER A 34 5.72 10.09 -5.17
CA SER A 34 5.15 8.87 -4.60
C SER A 34 4.95 9.01 -3.10
N PHE A 35 4.02 8.23 -2.54
CA PHE A 35 3.77 8.19 -1.11
C PHE A 35 3.60 6.76 -0.59
N ILE A 36 3.91 6.56 0.70
CA ILE A 36 3.72 5.30 1.42
C ILE A 36 3.02 5.59 2.74
N ILE A 37 2.07 4.73 3.11
CA ILE A 37 1.42 4.75 4.43
C ILE A 37 1.64 3.37 5.04
N PHE A 38 2.36 3.32 6.15
CA PHE A 38 2.37 2.16 7.05
C PHE A 38 1.36 2.39 8.16
N MET A 39 0.62 1.36 8.52
CA MET A 39 -0.40 1.41 9.56
C MET A 39 -0.44 0.09 10.34
N LYS A 40 -0.82 0.15 11.61
CA LYS A 40 -1.09 -1.01 12.47
C LYS A 40 -2.40 -0.78 13.21
N ASN A 41 -3.00 -1.85 13.73
CA ASN A 41 -4.29 -1.81 14.46
C ASN A 41 -5.47 -1.25 13.64
N ALA A 42 -5.36 -1.27 12.32
CA ALA A 42 -6.39 -0.88 11.38
C ALA A 42 -6.16 -1.60 10.05
N PHE A 43 -7.19 -1.73 9.23
CA PHE A 43 -7.11 -2.30 7.89
C PHE A 43 -7.15 -1.19 6.83
N PRO A 44 -6.56 -1.40 5.64
CA PRO A 44 -6.63 -0.44 4.55
C PRO A 44 -8.06 0.04 4.25
N ILE A 45 -9.05 -0.86 4.33
CA ILE A 45 -10.45 -0.52 4.05
C ILE A 45 -11.05 0.51 5.01
N ASN A 46 -10.47 0.70 6.20
CA ASN A 46 -10.89 1.74 7.14
C ASN A 46 -10.50 3.15 6.68
N VAL A 47 -9.43 3.28 5.89
CA VAL A 47 -8.83 4.59 5.53
C VAL A 47 -8.80 4.87 4.04
N LEU A 48 -8.95 3.85 3.19
CA LEU A 48 -8.73 3.94 1.74
C LEU A 48 -9.61 5.01 1.08
N ASN A 49 -10.85 5.19 1.54
CA ASN A 49 -11.74 6.23 1.00
C ASN A 49 -11.29 7.65 1.40
N ALA A 50 -10.77 7.85 2.62
CA ALA A 50 -10.20 9.13 3.03
C ALA A 50 -8.95 9.47 2.19
N VAL A 51 -8.09 8.48 1.92
CA VAL A 51 -6.92 8.68 1.05
C VAL A 51 -7.34 9.03 -0.38
N LYS A 52 -8.30 8.30 -0.96
CA LYS A 52 -8.81 8.55 -2.32
C LYS A 52 -9.52 9.90 -2.49
N SER A 53 -10.04 10.48 -1.40
CA SER A 53 -10.76 11.76 -1.45
C SER A 53 -9.86 12.98 -1.25
N CYS A 54 -8.59 12.77 -0.89
CA CYS A 54 -7.60 13.84 -0.85
C CYS A 54 -7.32 14.34 -2.28
N SER A 55 -7.48 15.64 -2.49
CA SER A 55 -7.32 16.30 -3.81
C SER A 55 -5.92 16.12 -4.43
N GLU A 56 -4.92 15.92 -3.59
CA GLU A 56 -3.52 15.76 -3.95
C GLU A 56 -3.16 14.32 -4.38
N VAL A 57 -4.07 13.36 -4.17
CA VAL A 57 -3.84 11.94 -4.46
C VAL A 57 -4.31 11.60 -5.86
N CYS A 58 -3.37 11.45 -6.79
CA CYS A 58 -3.68 11.06 -8.17
C CYS A 58 -4.07 9.58 -8.31
N ARG A 59 -3.40 8.68 -7.60
CA ARG A 59 -3.65 7.23 -7.65
C ARG A 59 -3.09 6.49 -6.44
N ILE A 60 -3.62 5.29 -6.20
CA ILE A 60 -3.13 4.32 -5.23
C ILE A 60 -2.73 3.06 -6.01
N TYR A 61 -1.49 2.58 -5.86
CA TYR A 61 -1.03 1.37 -6.56
C TYR A 61 -1.53 0.09 -5.90
N CYS A 62 -1.49 0.02 -4.58
CA CYS A 62 -1.90 -1.14 -3.79
C CYS A 62 -2.12 -0.72 -2.33
N ALA A 63 -2.93 -1.49 -1.60
CA ALA A 63 -3.01 -1.43 -0.15
C ALA A 63 -3.17 -2.85 0.40
N THR A 64 -2.10 -3.40 0.97
CA THR A 64 -1.98 -4.82 1.31
C THR A 64 -1.19 -5.04 2.59
N ALA A 65 -1.29 -6.26 3.15
CA ALA A 65 -0.40 -6.78 4.19
C ALA A 65 0.45 -7.96 3.68
N ASN A 66 0.31 -8.33 2.40
CA ASN A 66 1.14 -9.35 1.77
C ASN A 66 2.57 -8.86 1.56
N PRO A 67 3.54 -9.77 1.32
CA PRO A 67 4.79 -9.42 0.69
C PRO A 67 4.53 -8.63 -0.60
N LEU A 68 5.26 -7.54 -0.81
CA LEU A 68 5.00 -6.58 -1.87
C LEU A 68 6.32 -6.13 -2.51
N ASP A 69 6.41 -6.28 -3.84
CA ASP A 69 7.48 -5.67 -4.64
C ASP A 69 6.95 -4.48 -5.43
N VAL A 70 7.76 -3.43 -5.56
CA VAL A 70 7.47 -2.25 -6.37
C VAL A 70 8.36 -2.26 -7.61
N VAL A 71 7.75 -2.30 -8.79
CA VAL A 71 8.47 -2.28 -10.07
C VAL A 71 8.78 -0.83 -10.44
N VAL A 72 10.07 -0.49 -10.44
CA VAL A 72 10.55 0.86 -10.73
C VAL A 72 11.32 0.88 -12.05
N ALA A 73 10.91 1.76 -12.95
CA ALA A 73 11.68 2.08 -14.16
C ALA A 73 12.58 3.29 -13.91
N VAL A 74 13.73 3.32 -14.58
CA VAL A 74 14.67 4.45 -14.57
C VAL A 74 14.87 4.91 -16.00
N ASN A 75 14.75 6.20 -16.27
CA ASN A 75 14.99 6.76 -17.59
C ASN A 75 16.47 7.17 -17.80
N SER A 76 16.81 7.67 -18.99
CA SER A 76 18.17 8.12 -19.34
C SER A 76 18.70 9.25 -18.47
N ASN A 77 17.82 10.05 -17.85
CA ASN A 77 18.18 11.15 -16.95
C ASN A 77 18.32 10.69 -15.48
N GLY A 78 18.15 9.39 -15.20
CA GLY A 78 18.19 8.83 -13.84
C GLY A 78 16.89 9.01 -13.04
N ASN A 79 15.86 9.62 -13.62
CA ASN A 79 14.56 9.78 -12.96
C ASN A 79 13.84 8.43 -12.86
N ARG A 80 13.13 8.23 -11.75
CA ARG A 80 12.44 6.97 -11.45
C ARG A 80 10.93 7.13 -11.50
N GLY A 81 10.25 6.10 -12.00
CA GLY A 81 8.80 6.01 -12.03
C GLY A 81 8.31 4.64 -11.59
N ILE A 82 7.21 4.60 -10.82
CA ILE A 82 6.55 3.33 -10.45
C ILE A 82 5.73 2.85 -11.64
N MET A 83 6.08 1.68 -12.16
CA MET A 83 5.39 1.04 -13.28
C MET A 83 4.26 0.13 -12.82
N GLY A 84 4.40 -0.46 -11.63
CA GLY A 84 3.43 -1.38 -11.06
C GLY A 84 3.90 -1.97 -9.74
N VAL A 85 3.13 -2.93 -9.23
CA VAL A 85 3.38 -3.64 -7.98
C VAL A 85 3.10 -5.12 -8.15
N ILE A 86 3.80 -5.95 -7.38
CA ILE A 86 3.57 -7.40 -7.27
C ILE A 86 3.08 -7.64 -5.85
N ASP A 87 1.77 -7.81 -5.69
CA ASP A 87 1.10 -7.97 -4.39
C ASP A 87 0.83 -9.45 -4.11
N GLY A 88 1.69 -10.05 -3.29
CA GLY A 88 1.57 -11.43 -2.85
C GLY A 88 1.89 -12.46 -3.93
N ALA A 89 1.39 -13.67 -3.71
CA ALA A 89 1.66 -14.85 -4.51
C ALA A 89 0.64 -15.01 -5.67
N PRO A 90 1.01 -15.72 -6.76
CA PRO A 90 0.08 -16.03 -7.84
C PRO A 90 -1.08 -16.91 -7.37
N THR A 91 -2.24 -16.76 -8.02
CA THR A 91 -3.41 -17.61 -7.79
C THR A 91 -3.12 -19.06 -8.15
N VAL A 92 -3.43 -19.99 -7.24
CA VAL A 92 -3.15 -21.44 -7.41
C VAL A 92 -4.37 -22.28 -7.80
N GLY A 93 -5.56 -21.69 -7.86
CA GLY A 93 -6.79 -22.40 -8.17
C GLY A 93 -8.04 -21.51 -8.06
N VAL A 94 -9.21 -22.13 -8.20
CA VAL A 94 -10.52 -21.48 -8.07
C VAL A 94 -11.17 -21.93 -6.75
N GLU A 95 -11.81 -21.01 -6.03
CA GLU A 95 -12.47 -21.32 -4.75
C GLU A 95 -13.59 -22.36 -4.92
N THR A 96 -13.65 -23.36 -4.03
CA THR A 96 -14.76 -24.31 -3.95
C THR A 96 -15.94 -23.72 -3.18
N GLU A 97 -17.10 -24.38 -3.19
CA GLU A 97 -18.26 -23.96 -2.39
C GLU A 97 -17.92 -23.89 -0.88
N LYS A 98 -17.09 -24.82 -0.40
CA LYS A 98 -16.62 -24.83 1.00
C LYS A 98 -15.72 -23.63 1.30
N ASP A 99 -14.84 -23.26 0.37
CA ASP A 99 -13.96 -22.10 0.53
C ASP A 99 -14.77 -20.80 0.59
N GLN A 100 -15.81 -20.70 -0.24
CA GLN A 100 -16.75 -19.58 -0.21
C GLN A 100 -17.49 -19.47 1.13
N GLU A 101 -17.98 -20.59 1.66
CA GLU A 101 -18.63 -20.65 2.97
C GLU A 101 -17.68 -20.20 4.10
N ASN A 102 -16.44 -20.71 4.07
CA ASN A 102 -15.40 -20.36 5.05
C ASN A 102 -15.05 -18.87 5.00
N ARG A 103 -14.86 -18.30 3.80
CA ARG A 103 -14.57 -16.87 3.64
C ARG A 103 -15.71 -15.99 4.17
N LYS A 104 -16.97 -16.34 3.90
CA LYS A 104 -18.14 -15.61 4.40
C LYS A 104 -18.23 -15.69 5.93
N LYS A 105 -18.09 -16.88 6.50
CA LYS A 105 -18.06 -17.09 7.96
C LYS A 105 -16.94 -16.31 8.62
N PHE A 106 -15.73 -16.33 8.04
CA PHE A 106 -14.60 -15.55 8.57
C PHE A 106 -14.93 -14.05 8.63
N LEU A 107 -15.47 -13.47 7.56
CA LEU A 107 -15.87 -12.06 7.52
C LEU A 107 -16.93 -11.72 8.57
N GLN A 108 -17.83 -12.64 8.88
CA GLN A 108 -18.81 -12.49 9.98
C GLN A 108 -18.14 -12.56 11.36
N THR A 109 -17.24 -13.52 11.56
CA THR A 109 -16.50 -13.69 12.82
C THR A 109 -15.66 -12.46 13.16
N ILE A 110 -15.01 -11.84 12.17
CA ILE A 110 -14.24 -10.59 12.39
C ILE A 110 -15.12 -9.33 12.42
N GLY A 111 -16.45 -9.49 12.39
CA GLY A 111 -17.42 -8.38 12.48
C GLY A 111 -17.49 -7.48 11.25
N TYR A 112 -16.95 -7.93 10.11
CA TYR A 112 -16.81 -7.13 8.89
C TYR A 112 -18.03 -7.21 7.97
N LYS A 113 -18.75 -8.34 8.00
CA LYS A 113 -20.03 -8.54 7.31
C LYS A 113 -21.04 -9.13 8.30
N ARG A 114 -22.32 -8.78 8.15
CA ARG A 114 -23.41 -9.48 8.82
C ARG A 114 -23.97 -10.51 7.86
#